data_AF-A0A378A1T5-F1
#
_entry.id   AF-A0A378A1T5-F1
#
_cell.length_a   1.000
_cell.length_b   1.000
_cell.length_c   1.000
_cell.angle_alpha   90.00
_cell.angle_beta   90.00
_cell.angle_gamma   90.00
#
_symmetry.space_group_name_H-M   'P 1'
#
loop_
_entity.id
_entity.type
_entity.pdbx_description
1 polymer ?
#
loop_
_entity_poly.entity_id
_entity_poly.type
_entity_poly.pdbx_seq_one_letter_code
_entity_poly.pdbx_strand_id
1 'polypeptide(L)'
;MREALKAQCLAIDASAAVDSPVADLQLVSDDLGDLQRQAADYTPNKDKAAIGENILGLRLLCLYGLKGAAAYMEHAHVLGQYDNAIYAQYHKIMAWLGTWPADMNALLECSMEIGQMNFKVMSILDAGETTKYGHPTPTQVNVKATEGKCILISGHDLKDLYNLLEQTEGTGVNVYTHGEMLPAHGYPELRKFKHLIGNYGSGWQNQQVEFARFRAPS
;
A
#
# COMPACT_ATOMS: atom_id res chain seq x y z
N MET A 1 -5.08 -14.87 20.39
CA MET A 1 -4.43 -14.95 19.06
C MET A 1 -2.94 -15.31 19.17
N ARG A 2 -2.10 -14.55 19.90
CA ARG A 2 -0.65 -14.84 20.05
C ARG A 2 -0.32 -16.23 20.58
N GLU A 3 -0.89 -16.62 21.72
CA GLU A 3 -0.63 -17.94 22.33
C GLU A 3 -1.11 -19.10 21.43
N ALA A 4 -2.21 -18.90 20.70
CA ALA A 4 -2.67 -19.87 19.72
C ALA A 4 -1.69 -20.02 18.55
N LEU A 5 -1.09 -18.92 18.07
CA LEU A 5 -0.08 -18.97 17.02
C LEU A 5 1.21 -19.63 17.51
N LYS A 6 1.67 -19.32 18.73
CA LYS A 6 2.82 -20.01 19.37
C LYS A 6 2.59 -21.52 19.42
N ALA A 7 1.40 -21.95 19.87
CA ALA A 7 1.03 -23.36 19.93
C ALA A 7 1.02 -24.02 18.54
N GLN A 8 0.50 -23.32 17.51
CA GLN A 8 0.52 -23.82 16.12
C GLN A 8 1.94 -23.97 15.58
N CYS A 9 2.83 -23.00 15.83
CA CYS A 9 4.23 -23.10 15.41
C CYS A 9 4.93 -24.29 16.08
N LEU A 10 4.76 -24.47 17.40
CA LEU A 10 5.35 -25.58 18.15
C LEU A 10 4.82 -26.96 17.72
N ALA A 11 3.57 -27.01 17.23
CA ALA A 11 3.00 -28.24 16.68
C ALA A 11 3.61 -28.63 15.32
N ILE A 12 4.13 -27.66 14.57
CA ILE A 12 4.80 -27.87 13.27
C ILE A 12 6.29 -28.14 13.49
N ASP A 13 6.93 -27.36 14.36
CA ASP A 13 8.35 -27.47 14.71
C ASP A 13 8.51 -27.35 16.23
N ALA A 14 8.76 -28.49 16.87
CA ALA A 14 8.95 -28.56 18.32
C ALA A 14 10.22 -27.82 18.80
N SER A 15 11.13 -27.46 17.90
CA SER A 15 12.32 -26.67 18.19
C SER A 15 12.12 -25.16 17.98
N ALA A 16 10.94 -24.73 17.51
CA ALA A 16 10.63 -23.33 17.30
C ALA A 16 10.75 -22.54 18.61
N ALA A 17 11.65 -21.57 18.63
CA ALA A 17 11.85 -20.66 19.75
C ALA A 17 11.57 -19.22 19.32
N VAL A 18 11.02 -18.43 20.24
CA VAL A 18 10.77 -16.99 20.02
C VAL A 18 11.76 -16.21 20.86
N ASP A 19 12.79 -15.65 20.22
CA ASP A 19 13.88 -14.90 20.87
C ASP A 19 13.81 -13.39 20.59
N SER A 20 12.60 -12.89 20.33
CA SER A 20 12.41 -11.45 20.07
C SER A 20 12.24 -10.70 21.39
N PRO A 21 12.95 -9.58 21.62
CA PRO A 21 12.79 -8.77 22.82
C PRO A 21 11.38 -8.16 22.98
N VAL A 22 10.57 -8.18 21.91
CA VAL A 22 9.19 -7.68 21.90
C VAL A 22 8.14 -8.80 21.84
N ALA A 23 8.55 -10.07 21.90
CA ALA A 23 7.66 -11.23 21.80
C ALA A 23 6.54 -11.24 22.85
N ASP A 24 6.84 -10.75 24.05
CA ASP A 24 5.95 -10.73 25.20
C ASP A 24 5.41 -9.33 25.51
N LEU A 25 5.49 -8.40 24.55
CA LEU A 25 4.88 -7.07 24.68
C LEU A 25 3.39 -7.19 25.01
N GLN A 26 2.98 -6.61 26.13
CA GLN A 26 1.59 -6.45 26.56
C GLN A 26 1.24 -4.97 26.63
N LEU A 27 0.03 -4.60 26.25
CA LEU A 27 -0.48 -3.26 26.50
C LEU A 27 -0.64 -3.09 28.01
N VAL A 28 -0.16 -1.97 28.56
CA VAL A 28 -0.21 -1.72 30.01
C VAL A 28 -1.63 -1.45 30.53
N SER A 29 -2.52 -0.98 29.65
CA SER A 29 -3.87 -0.53 29.96
C SER A 29 -4.65 -0.31 28.65
N ASP A 30 -5.97 -0.16 28.74
CA ASP A 30 -6.83 0.35 27.66
C ASP A 30 -6.96 1.89 27.70
N ASP A 31 -6.40 2.54 28.73
CA ASP A 31 -6.36 4.00 28.83
C ASP A 31 -5.39 4.62 27.81
N LEU A 32 -5.87 5.62 27.08
CA LEU A 32 -5.08 6.28 26.03
C LEU A 32 -3.81 6.94 26.59
N GLY A 33 -3.87 7.52 27.79
CA GLY A 33 -2.73 8.17 28.42
C GLY A 33 -1.64 7.18 28.82
N ASP A 34 -2.03 6.03 29.37
CA ASP A 34 -1.12 4.93 29.67
C ASP A 34 -0.49 4.33 28.40
N LEU A 35 -1.28 4.15 27.34
CA LEU A 35 -0.79 3.68 26.04
C LEU A 35 0.20 4.66 25.41
N GLN A 36 -0.04 5.96 25.48
CA GLN A 36 0.89 6.98 24.99
C GLN A 36 2.20 6.98 25.76
N ARG A 37 2.16 6.81 27.09
CA ARG A 37 3.36 6.67 27.92
C ARG A 37 4.17 5.44 27.52
N GLN A 38 3.52 4.29 27.36
CA GLN A 38 4.18 3.06 26.91
C GLN A 38 4.78 3.22 25.52
N ALA A 39 4.10 3.89 24.59
CA ALA A 39 4.57 4.08 23.22
C ALA A 39 5.90 4.86 23.14
N ALA A 40 6.21 5.70 24.14
CA ALA A 40 7.47 6.43 24.21
C ALA A 40 8.70 5.49 24.19
N ASP A 41 8.59 4.31 24.82
CA ASP A 41 9.65 3.30 24.89
C ASP A 41 9.93 2.59 23.55
N TYR A 42 9.03 2.77 22.58
CA TYR A 42 9.07 2.18 21.24
C TYR A 42 9.20 3.24 20.14
N THR A 43 9.49 4.48 20.51
CA THR A 43 9.77 5.53 19.53
C THR A 43 10.99 5.16 18.68
N PRO A 44 10.93 5.29 17.33
CA PRO A 44 12.03 4.88 16.46
C PRO A 44 13.37 5.58 16.75
N ASN A 45 13.34 6.73 17.42
CA ASN A 45 14.49 7.56 17.75
C ASN A 45 14.93 7.48 19.23
N LYS A 46 14.40 6.53 20.02
CA LYS A 46 14.68 6.43 21.46
C LYS A 46 16.15 6.37 21.84
N ASP A 47 16.98 5.76 20.99
CA ASP A 47 18.42 5.54 21.19
C ASP A 47 19.28 6.42 20.26
N LYS A 48 18.70 7.48 19.67
CA LYS A 48 19.40 8.39 18.73
C LYS A 48 20.76 8.85 19.26
N ALA A 49 20.84 9.21 20.54
CA ALA A 49 22.08 9.71 21.14
C ALA A 49 23.20 8.66 21.16
N ALA A 50 22.85 7.37 21.23
CA ALA A 50 23.80 6.26 21.27
C ALA A 50 24.23 5.79 19.86
N ILE A 51 23.29 5.74 18.91
CA ILE A 51 23.54 5.18 17.57
C ILE A 51 23.91 6.23 16.51
N GLY A 52 23.66 7.51 16.78
CA GLY A 52 23.90 8.59 15.81
C GLY A 52 22.90 8.63 14.65
N GLU A 53 23.04 9.65 13.79
CA GLU A 53 22.04 9.96 12.77
C GLU A 53 22.03 8.98 11.59
N ASN A 54 23.19 8.42 11.22
CA ASN A 54 23.31 7.49 10.09
C ASN A 54 22.55 6.19 10.35
N ILE A 55 22.76 5.57 11.51
CA ILE A 55 22.08 4.31 11.89
C ILE A 55 20.59 4.56 12.05
N LEU A 56 20.19 5.67 12.70
CA LEU A 56 18.78 6.05 12.80
C LEU A 56 18.15 6.24 11.41
N GLY A 57 18.84 6.95 10.51
CA GLY A 57 18.39 7.18 9.14
C GLY A 57 18.14 5.87 8.40
N LEU A 58 19.04 4.89 8.50
CA LEU A 58 18.87 3.58 7.87
C LEU A 58 17.74 2.75 8.49
N ARG A 59 17.54 2.80 9.82
CA ARG A 59 16.38 2.15 10.46
C ARG A 59 15.07 2.74 9.94
N LEU A 60 14.99 4.06 9.84
CA LEU A 60 13.81 4.76 9.32
C LEU A 60 13.60 4.47 7.83
N LEU A 61 14.67 4.42 7.04
CA LEU A 61 14.61 4.02 5.63
C LEU A 61 14.00 2.61 5.48
N CYS A 62 14.46 1.65 6.27
CA CYS A 62 13.91 0.29 6.26
C CYS A 62 12.44 0.27 6.70
N LEU A 63 12.11 0.94 7.81
CA LEU A 63 10.74 1.00 8.33
C LEU A 63 9.76 1.62 7.32
N TYR A 64 10.12 2.74 6.70
CA TYR A 64 9.27 3.40 5.72
C TYR A 64 9.22 2.64 4.39
N GLY A 65 10.33 2.00 3.98
CA GLY A 65 10.34 1.08 2.86
C GLY A 65 9.36 -0.08 3.04
N LEU A 66 9.31 -0.68 4.24
CA LEU A 66 8.31 -1.71 4.56
C LEU A 66 6.88 -1.17 4.54
N LYS A 67 6.62 0.05 4.99
CA LYS A 67 5.27 0.64 4.89
C LYS A 67 4.83 0.79 3.43
N GLY A 68 5.75 1.22 2.56
CA GLY A 68 5.50 1.27 1.11
C GLY A 68 5.20 -0.12 0.53
N ALA A 69 6.04 -1.11 0.85
CA ALA A 69 5.84 -2.49 0.40
C ALA A 69 4.49 -3.06 0.89
N ALA A 70 4.10 -2.79 2.14
CA ALA A 70 2.83 -3.22 2.69
C ALA A 70 1.62 -2.66 1.92
N ALA A 71 1.68 -1.40 1.49
CA ALA A 71 0.62 -0.80 0.69
C ALA A 71 0.44 -1.54 -0.65
N TYR A 72 1.54 -1.84 -1.36
CA TYR A 72 1.47 -2.61 -2.60
C TYR A 72 1.07 -4.07 -2.38
N MET A 73 1.48 -4.68 -1.26
CA MET A 73 1.06 -6.04 -0.89
C MET A 73 -0.44 -6.13 -0.65
N GLU A 74 -1.03 -5.11 -0.01
CA GLU A 74 -2.47 -5.02 0.20
C GLU A 74 -3.21 -4.89 -1.14
N HIS A 75 -2.76 -4.00 -2.02
CA HIS A 75 -3.36 -3.86 -3.36
C HIS A 75 -3.32 -5.15 -4.17
N ALA A 76 -2.18 -5.84 -4.15
CA ALA A 76 -2.06 -7.15 -4.78
C ALA A 76 -3.05 -8.16 -4.15
N HIS A 77 -3.14 -8.19 -2.82
CA HIS A 77 -4.04 -9.10 -2.09
C HIS A 77 -5.52 -8.85 -2.42
N VAL A 78 -5.94 -7.59 -2.52
CA VAL A 78 -7.30 -7.19 -2.91
C VAL A 78 -7.66 -7.66 -4.33
N LEU A 79 -6.66 -7.83 -5.20
CA LEU A 79 -6.77 -8.42 -6.53
C LEU A 79 -6.60 -9.95 -6.56
N GLY A 80 -6.49 -10.59 -5.39
CA GLY A 80 -6.30 -12.04 -5.25
C GLY A 80 -4.86 -12.49 -5.54
N GLN A 81 -3.91 -11.56 -5.64
CA GLN A 81 -2.50 -11.84 -5.88
C GLN A 81 -1.73 -11.83 -4.57
N TYR A 82 -1.07 -12.93 -4.24
CA TYR A 82 -0.21 -13.02 -3.07
C TYR A 82 0.90 -14.05 -3.29
N ASP A 83 1.99 -13.87 -2.56
CA ASP A 83 3.10 -14.81 -2.51
C ASP A 83 3.54 -14.99 -1.06
N ASN A 84 3.43 -16.23 -0.56
CA ASN A 84 3.80 -16.57 0.80
C ASN A 84 5.30 -16.35 1.08
N ALA A 85 6.17 -16.44 0.07
CA ALA A 85 7.60 -16.14 0.22
C ALA A 85 7.84 -14.64 0.45
N ILE A 86 7.08 -13.77 -0.23
CA ILE A 86 7.11 -12.32 0.02
C ILE A 86 6.61 -12.03 1.44
N TYR A 87 5.50 -12.65 1.86
CA TYR A 87 4.94 -12.42 3.19
C TYR A 87 5.90 -12.90 4.28
N ALA A 88 6.53 -14.05 4.09
CA ALA A 88 7.56 -14.56 4.98
C ALA A 88 8.77 -13.61 5.07
N GLN A 89 9.24 -13.08 3.93
CA GLN A 89 10.33 -12.10 3.90
C GLN A 89 9.94 -10.81 4.63
N TYR A 90 8.74 -10.29 4.38
CA TYR A 90 8.21 -9.09 5.04
C TYR A 90 8.19 -9.24 6.57
N HIS A 91 7.61 -10.35 7.06
CA HIS A 91 7.55 -10.61 8.50
C HIS A 91 8.93 -10.85 9.13
N LYS A 92 9.86 -11.51 8.40
CA LYS A 92 11.25 -11.68 8.85
C LYS A 92 11.94 -10.33 9.06
N ILE A 93 11.82 -9.41 8.11
CA ILE A 93 12.44 -8.08 8.20
C ILE A 93 11.79 -7.26 9.32
N MET A 94 10.47 -7.29 9.44
CA MET A 94 9.75 -6.60 10.52
C MET A 94 10.20 -7.10 11.90
N ALA A 95 10.32 -8.42 12.08
CA ALA A 95 10.79 -9.01 13.32
C ALA A 95 12.23 -8.59 13.65
N TRP A 96 13.11 -8.59 12.64
CA TRP A 96 14.50 -8.16 12.79
C TRP A 96 14.63 -6.67 13.15
N LEU A 97 13.87 -5.77 12.48
CA LEU A 97 13.85 -4.35 12.87
C LEU A 97 13.37 -4.15 14.31
N GLY A 98 12.46 -5.00 14.78
CA GLY A 98 11.99 -5.03 16.18
C GLY A 98 13.06 -5.38 17.22
N THR A 99 14.22 -5.91 16.80
CA THR A 99 15.37 -6.16 17.68
C THR A 99 16.31 -4.95 17.81
N TRP A 100 15.93 -3.78 17.26
CA TRP A 100 16.71 -2.55 17.32
C TRP A 100 18.14 -2.70 16.76
N PRO A 101 18.33 -3.19 15.52
CA PRO A 101 19.65 -3.42 14.94
C PRO A 101 20.44 -2.12 14.82
N ALA A 102 21.72 -2.11 15.21
CA ALA A 102 22.59 -0.93 15.15
C ALA A 102 23.76 -1.07 14.17
N ASP A 103 23.91 -2.23 13.52
CA ASP A 103 24.95 -2.43 12.52
C ASP A 103 24.58 -1.75 11.20
N MET A 104 25.46 -0.85 10.73
CA MET A 104 25.21 -0.02 9.54
C MET A 104 25.17 -0.85 8.26
N ASN A 105 26.04 -1.86 8.12
CA ASN A 105 26.11 -2.67 6.91
C ASN A 105 24.90 -3.59 6.80
N ALA A 106 24.51 -4.24 7.90
CA ALA A 106 23.31 -5.08 7.96
C ALA A 106 22.04 -4.26 7.67
N LEU A 107 21.97 -3.02 8.16
CA LEU A 107 20.86 -2.11 7.84
C LEU A 107 20.85 -1.70 6.36
N LEU A 108 22.01 -1.44 5.76
CA LEU A 108 22.12 -1.14 4.34
C LEU A 108 21.70 -2.33 3.49
N GLU A 109 22.20 -3.53 3.79
CA GLU A 109 21.82 -4.78 3.13
C GLU A 109 20.31 -5.02 3.24
N CYS A 110 19.75 -4.87 4.45
CA CYS A 110 18.31 -4.94 4.67
C CYS A 110 17.53 -3.93 3.81
N SER A 111 18.02 -2.70 3.64
CA SER A 111 17.34 -1.71 2.79
C SER A 111 17.29 -2.15 1.32
N MET A 112 18.34 -2.83 0.84
CA MET A 112 18.39 -3.39 -0.52
C MET A 112 17.47 -4.60 -0.66
N GLU A 113 17.40 -5.47 0.36
CA GLU A 113 16.45 -6.59 0.41
C GLU A 113 14.99 -6.09 0.36
N ILE A 114 14.67 -5.01 1.08
CA ILE A 114 13.35 -4.38 1.02
C ILE A 114 13.05 -3.86 -0.39
N GLY A 115 14.03 -3.24 -1.06
CA GLY A 115 13.88 -2.79 -2.44
C GLY A 115 13.57 -3.93 -3.41
N GLN A 116 14.29 -5.05 -3.29
CA GLN A 116 14.05 -6.25 -4.11
C GLN A 116 12.69 -6.89 -3.82
N MET A 117 12.30 -6.96 -2.54
CA MET A 117 10.99 -7.45 -2.14
C MET A 117 9.88 -6.57 -2.73
N ASN A 118 10.01 -5.24 -2.62
CA ASN A 118 9.05 -4.29 -3.17
C ASN A 118 8.92 -4.43 -4.70
N PHE A 119 10.03 -4.67 -5.41
CA PHE A 119 9.99 -4.94 -6.85
C PHE A 119 9.18 -6.21 -7.18
N LYS A 120 9.33 -7.29 -6.39
CA LYS A 120 8.52 -8.51 -6.56
C LYS A 120 7.04 -8.25 -6.28
N VAL A 121 6.72 -7.46 -5.25
CA VAL A 121 5.34 -7.05 -4.95
C VAL A 121 4.73 -6.28 -6.13
N MET A 122 5.46 -5.32 -6.68
CA MET A 122 5.01 -4.57 -7.86
C MET A 122 4.81 -5.49 -9.07
N SER A 123 5.65 -6.51 -9.25
CA SER A 123 5.49 -7.49 -10.33
C SER A 123 4.23 -8.34 -10.20
N ILE A 124 3.85 -8.77 -8.99
CA ILE A 124 2.60 -9.53 -8.80
C ILE A 124 1.37 -8.63 -8.92
N LEU A 125 1.49 -7.35 -8.53
CA LEU A 125 0.44 -6.35 -8.72
C LEU A 125 0.20 -6.10 -10.21
N ASP A 126 1.26 -5.81 -10.98
CA ASP A 126 1.22 -5.64 -12.43
C ASP A 126 0.62 -6.87 -13.13
N ALA A 127 1.04 -8.08 -12.74
CA ALA A 127 0.48 -9.31 -13.28
C ALA A 127 -1.02 -9.45 -12.99
N GLY A 128 -1.47 -9.10 -11.77
CA GLY A 128 -2.88 -9.11 -11.40
C GLY A 128 -3.72 -8.15 -12.21
N GLU A 129 -3.26 -6.91 -12.36
CA GLU A 129 -3.94 -5.87 -13.13
C GLU A 129 -3.97 -6.20 -14.63
N THR A 130 -2.84 -6.61 -15.21
CA THR A 130 -2.75 -6.92 -16.64
C THR A 130 -3.50 -8.19 -17.00
N THR A 131 -3.55 -9.19 -16.12
CA THR A 131 -4.39 -10.39 -16.32
C THR A 131 -5.87 -10.05 -16.27
N LYS A 132 -6.28 -9.18 -15.34
CA LYS A 132 -7.70 -8.84 -15.14
C LYS A 132 -8.22 -7.81 -16.14
N TYR A 133 -7.41 -6.81 -16.46
CA TYR A 133 -7.84 -5.64 -17.24
C TYR A 133 -7.17 -5.52 -18.62
N GLY A 134 -6.25 -6.43 -18.94
CA GLY A 134 -5.45 -6.43 -20.16
C GLY A 134 -4.19 -5.57 -20.05
N HIS A 135 -3.20 -5.82 -20.91
CA HIS A 135 -2.00 -4.99 -20.93
C HIS A 135 -2.31 -3.56 -21.41
N PRO A 136 -1.83 -2.53 -20.70
CA PRO A 136 -2.00 -1.14 -21.12
C PRO A 136 -1.47 -0.89 -22.53
N THR A 137 -2.23 -0.14 -23.32
CA THR A 137 -1.81 0.31 -24.65
C THR A 137 -1.82 1.84 -24.73
N PRO A 138 -0.95 2.46 -25.56
CA PRO A 138 -1.00 3.90 -25.79
C PRO A 138 -2.41 4.34 -26.20
N THR A 139 -2.99 5.25 -25.41
CA THR A 139 -4.40 5.65 -25.56
C THR A 139 -4.52 7.17 -25.48
N GLN A 140 -5.30 7.75 -26.38
CA GLN A 140 -5.69 9.15 -26.27
C GLN A 140 -6.81 9.28 -25.25
N VAL A 141 -6.60 10.13 -24.24
CA VAL A 141 -7.55 10.37 -23.16
C VAL A 141 -8.19 11.74 -23.35
N ASN A 142 -9.51 11.80 -23.27
CA ASN A 142 -10.23 13.06 -23.30
C ASN A 142 -10.00 13.83 -21.99
N VAL A 143 -9.64 15.10 -22.08
CA VAL A 143 -9.48 16.03 -20.94
C VAL A 143 -10.52 17.15 -20.95
N LYS A 144 -11.47 17.10 -21.89
CA LYS A 144 -12.57 18.07 -22.00
C LYS A 144 -13.79 17.57 -21.24
N ALA A 145 -14.56 18.53 -20.72
CA ALA A 145 -15.86 18.25 -20.13
C ALA A 145 -16.85 17.76 -21.18
N THR A 146 -17.70 16.81 -20.78
CA THR A 146 -18.82 16.28 -21.54
C THR A 146 -20.08 16.53 -20.74
N GLU A 147 -21.16 16.88 -21.44
CA GLU A 147 -22.45 17.15 -20.81
C GLU A 147 -23.03 15.90 -20.14
N GLY A 148 -23.75 16.09 -19.03
CA GLY A 148 -24.42 15.03 -18.29
C GLY A 148 -23.96 14.90 -16.84
N LYS A 149 -24.63 14.01 -16.09
CA LYS A 149 -24.27 13.68 -14.72
C LYS A 149 -22.93 12.94 -14.72
N CYS A 150 -22.07 13.25 -13.76
CA CYS A 150 -20.75 12.64 -13.70
C CYS A 150 -20.30 12.29 -12.28
N ILE A 151 -19.45 11.27 -12.18
CA ILE A 151 -18.70 10.88 -11.00
C ILE A 151 -17.21 11.06 -11.30
N LEU A 152 -16.46 11.60 -10.35
CA LEU A 152 -15.01 11.69 -10.38
C LEU A 152 -14.40 10.68 -9.42
N ILE A 153 -13.54 9.78 -9.92
CA ILE A 153 -12.77 8.83 -9.12
C ILE A 153 -11.29 9.20 -9.12
N SER A 154 -10.65 9.14 -7.95
CA SER A 154 -9.25 9.49 -7.71
C SER A 154 -8.60 8.40 -6.86
N GLY A 155 -7.27 8.40 -6.77
CA GLY A 155 -6.49 7.33 -6.12
C GLY A 155 -5.80 6.44 -7.14
N HIS A 156 -5.69 5.14 -6.83
CA HIS A 156 -4.95 4.17 -7.65
C HIS A 156 -5.66 2.80 -7.79
N ASP A 157 -6.83 2.59 -7.16
CA ASP A 157 -7.48 1.28 -7.16
C ASP A 157 -8.34 1.05 -8.43
N LEU A 158 -7.84 0.20 -9.33
CA LEU A 158 -8.54 -0.18 -10.57
C LEU A 158 -9.76 -1.08 -10.33
N LYS A 159 -9.82 -1.82 -9.21
CA LYS A 159 -10.98 -2.65 -8.85
C LYS A 159 -12.17 -1.78 -8.47
N ASP A 160 -11.94 -0.72 -7.71
CA ASP A 160 -12.98 0.24 -7.37
C ASP A 160 -13.53 0.94 -8.61
N LEU A 161 -12.64 1.35 -9.54
CA LEU A 161 -13.06 1.88 -10.84
C LEU A 161 -13.87 0.86 -11.64
N TYR A 162 -13.41 -0.39 -11.74
CA TYR A 162 -14.12 -1.43 -12.48
C TYR A 162 -15.53 -1.65 -11.91
N ASN A 163 -15.65 -1.80 -10.59
CA ASN A 163 -16.93 -1.97 -9.91
C ASN A 163 -17.86 -0.76 -10.11
N LEU A 164 -17.30 0.46 -10.06
CA LEU A 164 -18.05 1.69 -10.34
C LEU A 164 -18.56 1.72 -11.78
N LEU A 165 -17.72 1.33 -12.74
CA LEU A 165 -18.08 1.29 -14.16
C LEU A 165 -19.21 0.28 -14.42
N GLU A 166 -19.12 -0.92 -13.85
CA GLU A 166 -20.19 -1.93 -13.96
C GLU A 166 -21.51 -1.43 -13.34
N GLN A 167 -21.46 -0.81 -12.16
CA GLN A 167 -22.67 -0.32 -11.49
C GLN A 167 -23.33 0.86 -12.19
N THR A 168 -22.55 1.68 -12.92
CA THR A 168 -23.04 2.88 -13.60
C THR A 168 -23.36 2.66 -15.07
N GLU A 169 -23.09 1.47 -15.61
CA GLU A 169 -23.38 1.16 -17.01
C GLU A 169 -24.90 1.25 -17.30
N GLY A 170 -25.24 1.96 -18.37
CA GLY A 170 -26.64 2.19 -18.76
C GLY A 170 -27.43 3.18 -17.88
N THR A 171 -26.84 3.74 -16.82
CA THR A 171 -27.52 4.70 -15.92
C THR A 171 -27.56 6.13 -16.45
N GLY A 172 -26.77 6.44 -17.48
CA GLY A 172 -26.57 7.79 -17.99
C GLY A 172 -25.61 8.65 -17.16
N VAL A 173 -24.87 8.05 -16.22
CA VAL A 173 -23.82 8.71 -15.44
C VAL A 173 -22.46 8.48 -16.09
N ASN A 174 -21.77 9.57 -16.39
CA ASN A 174 -20.40 9.57 -16.90
C ASN A 174 -19.38 9.37 -15.76
N VAL A 175 -18.29 8.66 -16.02
CA VAL A 175 -17.19 8.46 -15.07
C VAL A 175 -15.94 9.17 -15.60
N TYR A 176 -15.32 9.98 -14.74
CA TYR A 176 -14.05 10.63 -14.97
C TYR A 176 -13.01 10.15 -13.95
N THR A 177 -11.76 10.00 -14.40
CA THR A 177 -10.61 9.76 -13.53
C THR A 177 -9.94 11.07 -13.11
N HIS A 178 -9.17 11.05 -12.03
CA HIS A 178 -8.34 12.16 -11.57
C HIS A 178 -6.98 11.66 -11.06
N GLY A 179 -5.93 12.46 -11.23
CA GLY A 179 -4.60 12.18 -10.71
C GLY A 179 -4.04 10.84 -11.17
N GLU A 180 -3.69 9.98 -10.22
CA GLU A 180 -3.07 8.67 -10.46
C GLU A 180 -4.03 7.63 -11.07
N MET A 181 -5.32 7.95 -11.24
CA MET A 181 -6.26 7.10 -11.99
C MET A 181 -6.16 7.29 -13.52
N LEU A 182 -5.39 8.27 -14.02
CA LEU A 182 -5.19 8.49 -15.46
C LEU A 182 -4.72 7.23 -16.24
N PRO A 183 -3.79 6.40 -15.73
CA PRO A 183 -3.33 5.18 -16.43
C PRO A 183 -4.44 4.15 -16.65
N ALA A 184 -5.56 4.21 -15.92
CA ALA A 184 -6.70 3.30 -16.11
C ALA A 184 -7.22 3.30 -17.55
N HIS A 185 -7.12 4.45 -18.24
CA HIS A 185 -7.49 4.60 -19.65
C HIS A 185 -6.61 3.80 -20.61
N GLY A 186 -5.47 3.25 -20.18
CA GLY A 186 -4.63 2.38 -21.00
C GLY A 186 -5.15 0.94 -21.09
N TYR A 187 -5.93 0.48 -20.10
CA TYR A 187 -6.34 -0.91 -19.95
C TYR A 187 -7.55 -1.26 -20.84
N PRO A 188 -7.44 -2.25 -21.76
CA PRO A 188 -8.51 -2.60 -22.70
C PRO A 188 -9.87 -2.90 -22.06
N GLU A 189 -9.89 -3.63 -20.95
CA GLU A 189 -11.14 -4.03 -20.29
C GLU A 189 -11.84 -2.87 -19.57
N LEU A 190 -11.11 -1.81 -19.22
CA LEU A 190 -11.72 -0.59 -18.65
C LEU A 190 -12.22 0.33 -19.76
N ARG A 191 -11.48 0.41 -20.87
CA ARG A 191 -11.85 1.23 -22.03
C ARG A 191 -13.11 0.75 -22.77
N LYS A 192 -13.57 -0.48 -22.53
CA LYS A 192 -14.79 -1.00 -23.17
C LYS A 192 -16.04 -0.23 -22.73
N PHE A 193 -16.04 0.28 -21.49
CA PHE A 193 -17.12 1.07 -20.91
C PHE A 193 -17.17 2.45 -21.56
N LYS A 194 -18.22 2.71 -22.36
CA LYS A 194 -18.35 3.95 -23.15
C LYS A 194 -18.57 5.20 -22.30
N HIS A 195 -19.04 5.02 -21.06
CA HIS A 195 -19.26 6.09 -20.09
C HIS A 195 -18.01 6.38 -19.23
N LEU A 196 -16.89 5.68 -19.43
CA LEU A 196 -15.57 6.14 -18.95
C LEU A 196 -15.09 7.25 -19.89
N ILE A 197 -15.40 8.51 -19.56
CA ILE A 197 -15.30 9.61 -20.53
C ILE A 197 -13.88 10.16 -20.67
N GLY A 198 -13.12 10.26 -19.57
CA GLY A 198 -11.83 10.93 -19.62
C GLY A 198 -11.18 11.15 -18.27
N ASN A 199 -10.17 12.01 -18.24
CA ASN A 199 -9.46 12.42 -17.03
C ASN A 199 -9.66 13.91 -16.77
N TYR A 200 -10.00 14.26 -15.54
CA TYR A 200 -10.17 15.63 -15.08
C TYR A 200 -9.05 16.01 -14.12
N GLY A 201 -8.53 17.23 -14.27
CA GLY A 201 -7.54 17.78 -13.35
C GLY A 201 -6.12 17.30 -13.60
N SER A 202 -5.29 17.45 -12.56
CA SER A 202 -3.84 17.25 -12.61
C SER A 202 -3.38 16.40 -11.42
N GLY A 203 -2.21 16.70 -10.84
CA GLY A 203 -1.67 15.94 -9.70
C GLY A 203 -2.48 16.15 -8.42
N TRP A 204 -2.35 15.22 -7.47
CA TRP A 204 -3.12 15.21 -6.22
C TRP A 204 -3.00 16.51 -5.39
N GLN A 205 -1.90 17.28 -5.54
CA GLN A 205 -1.72 18.53 -4.80
C GLN A 205 -2.80 19.58 -5.13
N ASN A 206 -3.39 19.51 -6.33
CA ASN A 206 -4.40 20.46 -6.80
C ASN A 206 -5.84 20.01 -6.52
N GLN A 207 -6.01 18.84 -5.88
CA GLN A 207 -7.30 18.17 -5.73
C GLN A 207 -8.38 19.06 -5.07
N GLN A 208 -8.03 19.85 -4.04
CA GLN A 208 -9.01 20.71 -3.35
C GLN A 208 -9.65 21.74 -4.30
N VAL A 209 -8.83 22.36 -5.15
CA VAL A 209 -9.30 23.39 -6.09
C VAL A 209 -10.04 22.74 -7.25
N GLU A 210 -9.51 21.63 -7.77
CA GLU A 210 -10.08 20.94 -8.91
C GLU A 210 -11.41 20.28 -8.56
N PHE A 211 -11.54 19.63 -7.40
CA PHE A 211 -12.80 19.00 -6.98
C PHE A 211 -13.90 20.03 -6.73
N ALA A 212 -13.57 21.20 -6.18
CA ALA A 212 -14.54 22.28 -6.00
C ALA A 212 -15.06 22.87 -7.33
N ARG A 213 -14.28 22.73 -8.40
CA ARG A 213 -14.62 23.11 -9.78
C ARG A 213 -15.28 21.99 -10.55
N PHE A 214 -15.08 20.74 -10.15
CA PHE A 214 -15.81 19.58 -10.64
C PHE A 214 -17.25 19.63 -10.10
N ARG A 215 -18.07 20.48 -10.71
CA ARG A 215 -19.52 20.51 -10.49
C ARG A 215 -20.18 19.96 -11.73
N ALA A 216 -21.04 18.97 -11.53
CA ALA A 216 -22.03 18.63 -12.55
C ALA A 216 -22.79 19.92 -12.90
N PRO A 217 -23.00 20.25 -14.19
CA PRO A 217 -23.93 21.31 -14.56
C PRO A 217 -25.27 21.01 -13.86
N SER A 218 -25.83 22.01 -13.19
CA SER A 218 -27.19 21.96 -12.61
C SER A 218 -28.23 21.78 -13.70
#